data_AF-A0A8D2LHZ0-F1
#
_entry.id   AF-A0A8D2LHZ0-F1
#
_cell.length_a   1.000
_cell.length_b   1.000
_cell.length_c   1.000
_cell.angle_alpha   90.00
_cell.angle_beta   90.00
_cell.angle_gamma   90.00
#
_symmetry.space_group_name_H-M   'P 1'
#
loop_
_entity.id
_entity.type
_entity.pdbx_description
1 polymer ?
#
loop_
_entity_poly.entity_id
_entity_poly.type
_entity_poly.pdbx_seq_one_letter_code
_entity_poly.pdbx_strand_id
1 'polypeptide(L)'
;MPEAPLTLPDLIRTIRAARTQAEERDLVQRESAKIRGAFRSDEPDARASNLAKLLYLHMLGYPAHFGQMECLKLVASPKYHEKRIGYLGAALLLDEKHDTHLLLTNSLKNDLRHPSAWAQGLALSALGTLGSAAMLRDLAGEVGQLARMGQLSVRRKAMICSVHLIRKVPDLTDAFIPATMMSACLFPGLLHATVTLIAEMCEKSSQALEHFRKVGKQTSLFPASSGTNPRGVTRTWE
;
A
#
# COMPACT_ATOMS: atom_id res chain seq x y z
N MET A 1 4.05 -27.40 33.48
CA MET A 1 4.76 -26.13 33.24
C MET A 1 4.01 -25.39 32.14
N PRO A 2 3.56 -24.15 32.33
CA PRO A 2 3.00 -23.38 31.22
C PRO A 2 4.12 -23.17 30.18
N GLU A 3 3.94 -23.70 28.97
CA GLU A 3 4.84 -23.43 27.85
C GLU A 3 4.90 -21.93 27.60
N ALA A 4 6.11 -21.37 27.58
CA ALA A 4 6.32 -19.99 27.17
C ALA A 4 5.74 -19.77 25.76
N PRO A 5 5.14 -18.59 25.49
CA PRO A 5 4.56 -18.30 24.19
C PRO A 5 5.66 -18.39 23.11
N LEU A 6 5.47 -19.32 22.16
CA LEU A 6 6.40 -19.52 21.04
C LEU A 6 6.55 -18.23 20.23
N THR A 7 7.79 -17.95 19.81
CA THR A 7 8.07 -16.89 18.83
C THR A 7 7.62 -17.34 17.44
N LEU A 8 7.43 -16.39 16.51
CA LEU A 8 7.06 -16.74 15.12
C LEU A 8 8.08 -17.70 14.47
N PRO A 9 9.41 -17.49 14.56
CA PRO A 9 10.38 -18.45 14.03
C PRO A 9 10.26 -19.85 14.64
N ASP A 10 10.00 -19.95 15.94
CA ASP A 10 9.86 -21.25 16.61
C ASP A 10 8.58 -21.96 16.16
N LEU A 11 7.47 -21.23 16.03
CA LEU A 11 6.24 -21.78 15.45
C LEU A 11 6.46 -22.35 14.05
N ILE A 12 7.15 -21.61 13.18
CA ILE A 12 7.46 -22.04 11.82
C ILE A 12 8.31 -23.32 11.84
N ARG A 13 9.32 -23.39 12.73
CA ARG A 13 10.15 -24.59 12.87
C ARG A 13 9.33 -25.79 13.34
N THR A 14 8.48 -25.61 14.34
CA THR A 14 7.63 -26.68 14.89
C THR A 14 6.64 -27.20 13.84
N ILE A 15 5.98 -26.32 13.09
CA ILE A 15 5.06 -26.71 12.01
C ILE A 15 5.80 -27.44 10.90
N ARG A 16 6.99 -26.94 10.49
CA ARG A 16 7.81 -27.60 9.45
C ARG A 16 8.38 -28.94 9.86
N ALA A 17 8.46 -29.24 11.16
CA ALA A 17 8.91 -30.53 11.68
C ALA A 17 7.81 -31.59 11.69
N ALA A 18 6.54 -31.20 11.49
CA ALA A 18 5.42 -32.13 11.42
C ALA A 18 5.60 -33.10 10.24
N ARG A 19 5.44 -34.40 10.52
CA ARG A 19 5.62 -35.45 9.50
C ARG A 19 4.34 -35.75 8.73
N THR A 20 3.20 -35.42 9.33
CA THR A 20 1.88 -35.70 8.77
C THR A 20 1.01 -34.45 8.80
N GLN A 21 0.06 -34.37 7.87
CA GLN A 21 -0.91 -33.28 7.82
C GLN A 21 -1.81 -33.26 9.08
N ALA A 22 -2.06 -34.41 9.71
CA ALA A 22 -2.83 -34.48 10.96
C ALA A 22 -2.07 -33.84 12.12
N GLU A 23 -0.78 -34.16 12.26
CA GLU A 23 0.09 -33.55 13.27
C GLU A 23 0.21 -32.03 13.08
N GLU A 24 0.37 -31.57 11.83
CA GLU A 24 0.37 -30.15 11.50
C GLU A 24 -0.93 -29.47 11.95
N ARG A 25 -2.09 -30.06 11.60
CA ARG A 25 -3.40 -29.54 12.00
C ARG A 25 -3.54 -29.43 13.52
N ASP A 26 -3.09 -30.44 14.26
CA ASP A 26 -3.16 -30.45 15.72
C ASP A 26 -2.29 -29.34 16.33
N LEU A 27 -1.07 -29.15 15.82
CA LEU A 27 -0.18 -28.06 16.25
C LEU A 27 -0.81 -26.69 15.97
N VAL A 28 -1.36 -26.51 14.78
CA VAL A 28 -2.03 -25.27 14.37
C VAL A 28 -3.26 -24.97 15.25
N GLN A 29 -4.06 -25.99 15.57
CA GLN A 29 -5.22 -25.82 16.44
C GLN A 29 -4.83 -25.42 17.86
N ARG A 30 -3.79 -26.06 18.43
CA ARG A 30 -3.25 -25.73 19.76
C ARG A 30 -2.76 -24.28 19.81
N GLU A 31 -1.95 -23.86 18.83
CA GLU A 31 -1.43 -22.49 18.78
C GLU A 31 -2.51 -21.46 18.50
N SER A 32 -3.47 -21.77 17.64
CA SER A 32 -4.64 -20.91 17.41
C SER A 32 -5.47 -20.72 18.68
N ALA A 33 -5.59 -21.74 19.52
CA ALA A 33 -6.27 -21.63 20.81
C ALA A 33 -5.51 -20.71 21.78
N LYS A 34 -4.17 -20.84 21.84
CA LYS A 34 -3.32 -19.93 22.64
C LYS A 34 -3.45 -18.48 22.16
N ILE A 35 -3.41 -18.23 20.84
CA ILE A 35 -3.57 -16.89 20.27
C ILE A 35 -4.95 -16.30 20.63
N ARG A 36 -6.03 -17.08 20.51
CA ARG A 36 -7.37 -16.64 20.93
C ARG A 36 -7.42 -16.29 22.42
N GLY A 37 -6.76 -17.07 23.27
CA GLY A 37 -6.62 -16.77 24.69
C GLY A 37 -5.89 -15.45 24.93
N ALA A 38 -4.77 -15.23 24.25
CA ALA A 38 -3.97 -14.02 24.37
C ALA A 38 -4.69 -12.75 23.86
N PHE A 39 -5.53 -12.86 22.83
CA PHE A 39 -6.36 -11.74 22.37
C PHE A 39 -7.45 -11.37 23.38
N ARG A 40 -7.91 -12.32 24.21
CA ARG A 40 -8.87 -12.04 25.30
C ARG A 40 -8.23 -11.38 26.50
N SER A 41 -6.96 -11.67 26.80
CA SER A 41 -6.22 -11.02 27.90
C SER A 41 -5.76 -9.60 27.56
N ASP A 42 -5.90 -9.18 26.29
CA ASP A 42 -5.60 -7.83 25.77
C ASP A 42 -4.18 -7.31 26.08
N GLU A 43 -3.20 -8.22 26.19
CA GLU A 43 -1.80 -7.84 26.40
C GLU A 43 -1.21 -7.11 25.18
N PRO A 44 -0.87 -5.82 25.29
CA PRO A 44 -0.52 -5.01 24.13
C PRO A 44 0.79 -5.42 23.47
N ASP A 45 1.81 -5.78 24.26
CA ASP A 45 3.15 -6.07 23.74
C ASP A 45 3.23 -7.42 23.01
N ALA A 46 2.38 -8.39 23.38
CA ALA A 46 2.31 -9.68 22.71
C ALA A 46 1.42 -9.66 21.45
N ARG A 47 0.55 -8.65 21.29
CA ARG A 47 -0.46 -8.58 20.22
C ARG A 47 0.15 -8.65 18.83
N ALA A 48 1.20 -7.88 18.55
CA ALA A 48 1.85 -7.87 17.24
C ALA A 48 2.52 -9.21 16.91
N SER A 49 3.15 -9.86 17.89
CA SER A 49 3.78 -11.18 17.74
C SER A 49 2.72 -12.27 17.50
N ASN A 50 1.64 -12.25 18.27
CA ASN A 50 0.52 -13.18 18.13
C ASN A 50 -0.22 -13.01 16.80
N LEU A 51 -0.40 -11.77 16.34
CA LEU A 51 -0.98 -11.52 15.02
C LEU A 51 -0.06 -12.01 13.91
N ALA A 52 1.27 -11.78 14.00
CA ALA A 52 2.20 -12.29 13.00
C ALA A 52 2.17 -13.83 12.89
N LYS A 53 2.05 -14.54 14.02
CA LYS A 53 1.80 -15.99 14.04
C LYS A 53 0.49 -16.35 13.36
N LEU A 54 -0.59 -15.63 13.66
CA LEU A 54 -1.88 -15.88 13.03
C LEU A 54 -1.86 -15.65 11.51
N LEU A 55 -1.16 -14.62 11.03
CA LEU A 55 -0.99 -14.37 9.59
C LEU A 55 -0.21 -15.49 8.91
N TYR A 56 0.77 -16.08 9.59
CA TYR A 56 1.45 -17.27 9.07
C TYR A 56 0.49 -18.47 8.94
N LEU A 57 -0.33 -18.73 9.96
CA LEU A 57 -1.35 -19.78 9.91
C LEU A 57 -2.37 -19.53 8.78
N HIS A 58 -2.74 -18.28 8.56
CA HIS A 58 -3.60 -17.90 7.43
C HIS A 58 -2.97 -18.22 6.08
N MET A 59 -1.67 -17.95 5.90
CA MET A 59 -0.95 -18.29 4.67
C MET A 59 -0.87 -19.80 4.40
N LEU A 60 -0.95 -20.63 5.44
CA LEU A 60 -1.08 -22.09 5.32
C LEU A 60 -2.50 -22.55 4.98
N GLY A 61 -3.47 -21.63 4.89
CA GLY A 61 -4.86 -21.91 4.55
C GLY A 61 -5.79 -22.13 5.75
N TYR A 62 -5.33 -21.88 6.97
CA TYR A 62 -6.16 -22.05 8.17
C TYR A 62 -7.02 -20.81 8.47
N PRO A 63 -8.20 -20.99 9.10
CA PRO A 63 -9.12 -19.89 9.38
C PRO A 63 -8.55 -18.92 10.42
N ALA A 64 -8.51 -17.63 10.07
CA ALA A 64 -7.91 -16.56 10.88
C ALA A 64 -8.80 -15.33 11.08
N HIS A 65 -10.10 -15.42 10.73
CA HIS A 65 -11.03 -14.28 10.76
C HIS A 65 -11.15 -13.61 12.15
N PHE A 66 -10.93 -14.35 13.24
CA PHE A 66 -10.97 -13.80 14.60
C PHE A 66 -9.87 -12.76 14.88
N GLY A 67 -8.85 -12.67 14.02
CA GLY A 67 -7.78 -11.66 14.11
C GLY A 67 -8.11 -10.30 13.48
N GLN A 68 -9.24 -10.17 12.76
CA GLN A 68 -9.58 -8.95 12.00
C GLN A 68 -9.59 -7.68 12.89
N MET A 69 -10.21 -7.75 14.08
CA MET A 69 -10.27 -6.61 14.99
C MET A 69 -8.90 -6.28 15.62
N GLU A 70 -8.06 -7.30 15.85
CA GLU A 70 -6.72 -7.09 16.38
C GLU A 70 -5.80 -6.41 15.35
N CYS A 71 -6.00 -6.67 14.04
CA CYS A 71 -5.34 -5.89 12.98
C CYS A 71 -5.67 -4.41 13.09
N LEU A 72 -6.96 -4.05 13.26
CA LEU A 72 -7.40 -2.66 13.37
C LEU A 72 -6.86 -1.98 14.62
N LYS A 73 -6.83 -2.67 15.77
CA LYS A 73 -6.21 -2.17 16.99
C LYS A 73 -4.73 -1.85 16.79
N LEU A 74 -3.98 -2.73 16.09
CA LEU A 74 -2.56 -2.49 15.79
C LEU A 74 -2.34 -1.37 14.77
N VAL A 75 -3.24 -1.21 13.80
CA VAL A 75 -3.22 -0.06 12.88
C VAL A 75 -3.41 1.26 13.65
N ALA A 76 -4.26 1.27 14.68
CA ALA A 76 -4.46 2.45 15.53
C ALA A 76 -3.30 2.72 16.51
N SER A 77 -2.38 1.78 16.70
CA SER A 77 -1.23 1.93 17.61
C SER A 77 -0.29 3.06 17.16
N PRO A 78 0.33 3.81 18.08
CA PRO A 78 1.37 4.79 17.73
C PRO A 78 2.70 4.13 17.33
N LYS A 79 2.93 2.86 17.67
CA LYS A 79 4.22 2.20 17.40
C LYS A 79 4.29 1.75 15.93
N TYR A 80 5.33 2.18 15.20
CA TYR A 80 5.48 1.86 13.77
C TYR A 80 5.52 0.35 13.48
N HIS A 81 6.20 -0.45 14.31
CA HIS A 81 6.27 -1.90 14.09
C HIS A 81 4.90 -2.57 14.24
N GLU A 82 4.07 -2.12 15.19
CA GLU A 82 2.71 -2.60 15.37
C GLU A 82 1.84 -2.21 14.17
N LYS A 83 1.89 -0.95 13.73
CA LYS A 83 1.19 -0.48 12.52
C LYS A 83 1.54 -1.32 11.30
N ARG A 84 2.82 -1.65 11.08
CA ARG A 84 3.26 -2.47 9.94
C ARG A 84 2.59 -3.84 9.91
N ILE A 85 2.55 -4.53 11.04
CA ILE A 85 1.89 -5.84 11.15
C ILE A 85 0.37 -5.67 11.05
N GLY A 86 -0.20 -4.60 11.61
CA GLY A 86 -1.62 -4.28 11.49
C GLY A 86 -2.05 -4.06 10.04
N TYR A 87 -1.32 -3.25 9.26
CA TYR A 87 -1.63 -3.01 7.85
C TYR A 87 -1.39 -4.23 6.96
N LEU A 88 -0.38 -5.06 7.27
CA LEU A 88 -0.21 -6.35 6.60
C LEU A 88 -1.39 -7.28 6.90
N GLY A 89 -1.80 -7.37 8.17
CA GLY A 89 -2.94 -8.17 8.56
C GLY A 89 -4.26 -7.67 7.99
N ALA A 90 -4.41 -6.34 7.87
CA ALA A 90 -5.49 -5.71 7.15
C ALA A 90 -5.53 -6.17 5.68
N ALA A 91 -4.37 -6.14 5.00
CA ALA A 91 -4.23 -6.55 3.59
C ALA A 91 -4.59 -8.02 3.32
N LEU A 92 -4.42 -8.89 4.33
CA LEU A 92 -4.63 -10.33 4.18
C LEU A 92 -5.99 -10.80 4.73
N LEU A 93 -6.47 -10.22 5.83
CA LEU A 93 -7.61 -10.76 6.58
C LEU A 93 -8.89 -9.93 6.45
N LEU A 94 -8.83 -8.65 6.06
CA LEU A 94 -10.03 -7.82 6.03
C LEU A 94 -10.87 -8.09 4.79
N ASP A 95 -12.11 -8.52 5.03
CA ASP A 95 -13.15 -8.63 4.02
C ASP A 95 -13.88 -7.28 3.84
N GLU A 96 -14.68 -7.15 2.79
CA GLU A 96 -15.52 -5.97 2.48
C GLU A 96 -16.71 -5.73 3.43
N LYS A 97 -16.58 -6.12 4.71
CA LYS A 97 -17.57 -5.79 5.73
C LYS A 97 -17.53 -4.30 6.06
N HIS A 98 -18.70 -3.67 6.08
CA HIS A 98 -18.86 -2.21 6.13
C HIS A 98 -18.15 -1.55 7.34
N ASP A 99 -18.32 -2.12 8.54
CA ASP A 99 -17.79 -1.51 9.77
C ASP A 99 -16.25 -1.52 9.84
N THR A 100 -15.62 -2.62 9.41
CA THR A 100 -14.16 -2.75 9.43
C THR A 100 -13.51 -1.86 8.36
N HIS A 101 -14.19 -1.64 7.23
CA HIS A 101 -13.75 -0.71 6.19
C HIS A 101 -13.79 0.74 6.67
N LEU A 102 -14.84 1.15 7.38
CA LEU A 102 -14.94 2.52 7.90
C LEU A 102 -13.83 2.81 8.93
N LEU A 103 -13.57 1.88 9.86
CA LEU A 103 -12.50 2.02 10.84
C LEU A 103 -11.13 2.11 10.18
N LEU A 104 -10.86 1.26 9.18
CA LEU A 104 -9.61 1.29 8.42
C LEU A 104 -9.45 2.62 7.66
N THR A 105 -10.52 3.14 7.07
CA THR A 105 -10.51 4.41 6.33
C THR A 105 -10.09 5.56 7.24
N ASN A 106 -10.66 5.61 8.45
CA ASN A 106 -10.30 6.63 9.44
C ASN A 106 -8.84 6.51 9.88
N SER A 107 -8.34 5.29 10.12
CA SER A 107 -6.94 5.09 10.47
C SER A 107 -5.99 5.47 9.33
N LEU A 108 -6.32 5.12 8.07
CA LEU A 108 -5.56 5.53 6.89
C LEU A 108 -5.51 7.05 6.77
N LYS A 109 -6.65 7.73 6.96
CA LYS A 109 -6.71 9.20 6.92
C LYS A 109 -5.77 9.83 7.95
N ASN A 110 -5.76 9.31 9.17
CA ASN A 110 -4.89 9.79 10.24
C ASN A 110 -3.42 9.54 9.90
N ASP A 111 -3.07 8.38 9.36
CA ASP A 111 -1.69 8.03 9.01
C ASP A 111 -1.16 8.77 7.78
N LEU A 112 -2.03 9.12 6.82
CA LEU A 112 -1.68 9.99 5.69
C LEU A 112 -1.38 11.42 6.13
N ARG A 113 -2.02 11.90 7.21
CA ARG A 113 -1.79 13.23 7.80
C ARG A 113 -0.67 13.23 8.85
N HIS A 114 -0.14 12.05 9.21
CA HIS A 114 0.89 11.92 10.22
C HIS A 114 2.22 12.54 9.72
N PRO A 115 3.01 13.22 10.58
CA PRO A 115 4.25 13.88 10.16
C PRO A 115 5.35 12.92 9.70
N SER A 116 5.32 11.67 10.16
CA SER A 116 6.29 10.64 9.77
C SER A 116 6.03 10.12 8.36
N ALA A 117 7.01 10.28 7.47
CA ALA A 117 7.02 9.71 6.12
C ALA A 117 6.85 8.18 6.10
N TRP A 118 7.27 7.49 7.17
CA TRP A 118 7.09 6.04 7.32
C TRP A 118 5.63 5.63 7.50
N ALA A 119 4.88 6.39 8.31
CA ALA A 119 3.45 6.17 8.53
C ALA A 119 2.67 6.48 7.24
N GLN A 120 2.95 7.63 6.62
CA GLN A 120 2.36 8.02 5.33
C GLN A 120 2.64 6.96 4.25
N GLY A 121 3.89 6.50 4.14
CA GLY A 121 4.30 5.52 3.15
C GLY A 121 3.71 4.12 3.37
N LEU A 122 3.36 3.78 4.61
CA LEU A 122 2.66 2.54 4.95
C LEU A 122 1.18 2.66 4.58
N ALA A 123 0.53 3.77 4.94
CA ALA A 123 -0.86 4.05 4.61
C ALA A 123 -1.09 4.10 3.08
N LEU A 124 -0.22 4.78 2.33
CA LEU A 124 -0.29 4.80 0.86
C LEU A 124 -0.14 3.41 0.23
N SER A 125 0.73 2.57 0.81
CA SER A 125 0.93 1.20 0.33
C SER A 125 -0.30 0.33 0.62
N ALA A 126 -0.87 0.47 1.81
CA ALA A 126 -2.08 -0.23 2.20
C ALA A 126 -3.27 0.22 1.34
N LEU A 127 -3.46 1.52 1.15
CA LEU A 127 -4.52 2.08 0.31
C LEU A 127 -4.42 1.63 -1.15
N GLY A 128 -3.20 1.50 -1.71
CA GLY A 128 -3.00 0.98 -3.06
C GLY A 128 -3.36 -0.51 -3.23
N THR A 129 -3.38 -1.29 -2.14
CA THR A 129 -3.73 -2.72 -2.16
C THR A 129 -5.19 -2.97 -1.74
N LEU A 130 -5.64 -2.30 -0.69
CA LEU A 130 -6.93 -2.51 -0.03
C LEU A 130 -8.03 -1.54 -0.46
N GLY A 131 -7.66 -0.40 -1.03
CA GLY A 131 -8.57 0.73 -1.21
C GLY A 131 -9.78 0.35 -2.05
N SER A 132 -10.98 0.37 -1.45
CA SER A 132 -12.23 0.30 -2.19
C SER A 132 -12.50 1.62 -2.90
N ALA A 133 -13.42 1.63 -3.88
CA ALA A 133 -13.76 2.85 -4.61
C ALA A 133 -14.31 3.96 -3.68
N ALA A 134 -14.96 3.60 -2.57
CA ALA A 134 -15.41 4.55 -1.56
C ALA A 134 -14.21 5.15 -0.78
N MET A 135 -13.32 4.29 -0.26
CA MET A 135 -12.12 4.73 0.48
C MET A 135 -11.23 5.64 -0.36
N LEU A 136 -11.04 5.29 -1.62
CA LEU A 136 -10.20 6.04 -2.55
C LEU A 136 -10.78 7.42 -2.84
N ARG A 137 -12.11 7.55 -2.96
CA ARG A 137 -12.78 8.85 -3.07
C ARG A 137 -12.58 9.71 -1.83
N ASP A 138 -12.77 9.12 -0.65
CA ASP A 138 -12.67 9.84 0.62
C ASP A 138 -11.24 10.32 0.94
N LEU A 139 -10.22 9.63 0.44
CA LEU A 139 -8.81 9.90 0.69
C LEU A 139 -8.07 10.53 -0.50
N ALA A 140 -8.76 10.79 -1.61
CA ALA A 140 -8.15 11.30 -2.85
C ALA A 140 -7.41 12.62 -2.64
N GLY A 141 -7.98 13.53 -1.83
CA GLY A 141 -7.40 14.83 -1.55
C GLY A 141 -6.05 14.74 -0.85
N GLU A 142 -5.96 13.89 0.17
CA GLU A 142 -4.75 13.63 0.95
C GLU A 142 -3.67 12.97 0.08
N VAL A 143 -4.03 11.99 -0.75
CA VAL A 143 -3.09 11.35 -1.69
C VAL A 143 -2.55 12.38 -2.69
N GLY A 144 -3.42 13.22 -3.26
CA GLY A 144 -3.03 14.28 -4.20
C GLY A 144 -2.14 15.35 -3.55
N GLN A 145 -2.38 15.69 -2.29
CA GLN A 145 -1.51 16.60 -1.54
C GLN A 145 -0.12 15.97 -1.33
N LEU A 146 -0.04 14.71 -0.91
CA LEU A 146 1.23 14.00 -0.71
C LEU A 146 2.00 13.79 -2.04
N ALA A 147 1.28 13.60 -3.15
CA ALA A 147 1.87 13.51 -4.48
C ALA A 147 2.53 14.83 -4.95
N ARG A 148 2.09 15.98 -4.42
CA ARG A 148 2.67 17.29 -4.74
C ARG A 148 3.73 17.70 -3.71
N MET A 149 3.38 17.69 -2.44
CA MET A 149 4.15 18.31 -1.36
C MET A 149 4.95 17.30 -0.53
N GLY A 150 4.71 16.00 -0.70
CA GLY A 150 5.40 14.97 0.08
C GLY A 150 6.89 14.88 -0.23
N GLN A 151 7.63 14.29 0.72
CA GLN A 151 9.03 13.88 0.52
C GLN A 151 9.14 12.86 -0.62
N LEU A 152 10.31 12.75 -1.26
CA LEU A 152 10.51 11.94 -2.48
C LEU A 152 10.00 10.49 -2.36
N SER A 153 10.26 9.82 -1.23
CA SER A 153 9.83 8.43 -0.98
C SER A 153 8.31 8.29 -0.89
N VAL A 154 7.66 9.23 -0.19
CA VAL A 154 6.20 9.31 -0.04
C VAL A 154 5.56 9.69 -1.37
N ARG A 155 6.15 10.65 -2.09
CA ARG A 155 5.67 11.13 -3.38
C ARG A 155 5.60 10.00 -4.40
N ARG A 156 6.68 9.20 -4.51
CA ARG A 156 6.69 8.02 -5.39
C ARG A 156 5.54 7.06 -5.07
N LYS A 157 5.31 6.78 -3.77
CA LYS A 157 4.20 5.92 -3.32
C LYS A 157 2.84 6.55 -3.62
N ALA A 158 2.70 7.85 -3.42
CA ALA A 158 1.47 8.59 -3.69
C ALA A 158 1.10 8.55 -5.18
N MET A 159 2.08 8.75 -6.07
CA MET A 159 1.86 8.67 -7.53
C MET A 159 1.40 7.27 -7.97
N ILE A 160 2.01 6.20 -7.44
CA ILE A 160 1.55 4.82 -7.71
C ILE A 160 0.18 4.54 -7.09
N CYS A 161 -0.12 5.11 -5.92
CA CYS A 161 -1.45 5.01 -5.32
C CYS A 161 -2.49 5.74 -6.19
N SER A 162 -2.17 6.92 -6.74
CA SER A 162 -3.02 7.65 -7.68
C SER A 162 -3.33 6.86 -8.94
N VAL A 163 -2.38 6.06 -9.44
CA VAL A 163 -2.65 5.13 -10.55
C VAL A 163 -3.77 4.15 -10.18
N HIS A 164 -3.69 3.53 -9.00
CA HIS A 164 -4.73 2.62 -8.53
C HIS A 164 -6.07 3.33 -8.34
N LEU A 165 -6.04 4.57 -7.84
CA LEU A 165 -7.21 5.41 -7.66
C LEU A 165 -7.92 5.68 -9.00
N ILE A 166 -7.18 6.09 -10.04
CA ILE A 166 -7.75 6.37 -11.36
C ILE A 166 -8.34 5.12 -12.00
N ARG A 167 -7.71 3.96 -11.81
CA ARG A 167 -8.26 2.68 -12.30
C ARG A 167 -9.60 2.31 -11.67
N LYS A 168 -9.80 2.61 -10.37
CA LYS A 168 -11.07 2.32 -9.67
C LYS A 168 -12.10 3.44 -9.78
N VAL A 169 -11.65 4.70 -9.87
CA VAL A 169 -12.48 5.90 -9.87
C VAL A 169 -11.94 6.88 -10.93
N PRO A 170 -12.30 6.68 -12.21
CA PRO A 170 -11.78 7.49 -13.32
C PRO A 170 -12.21 8.95 -13.24
N ASP A 171 -13.32 9.26 -12.57
CA ASP A 171 -13.88 10.61 -12.40
C ASP A 171 -12.89 11.58 -11.72
N LEU A 172 -11.92 11.05 -10.96
CA LEU A 172 -10.94 11.86 -10.22
C LEU A 172 -9.66 12.15 -11.02
N THR A 173 -9.61 11.75 -12.29
CA THR A 173 -8.42 11.92 -13.15
C THR A 173 -7.91 13.36 -13.15
N ASP A 174 -8.80 14.34 -13.31
CA ASP A 174 -8.41 15.75 -13.45
C ASP A 174 -7.74 16.32 -12.19
N ALA A 175 -8.09 15.79 -11.01
CA ALA A 175 -7.51 16.22 -9.74
C ALA A 175 -6.00 15.92 -9.63
N PHE A 176 -5.50 14.92 -10.38
CA PHE A 176 -4.10 14.49 -10.36
C PHE A 176 -3.25 15.07 -11.50
N ILE A 177 -3.84 15.79 -12.46
CA ILE A 177 -3.10 16.48 -13.53
C ILE A 177 -1.98 17.37 -12.96
N PRO A 178 -2.21 18.23 -11.93
CA PRO A 178 -1.15 19.10 -11.41
C PRO A 178 0.05 18.33 -10.83
N ALA A 179 -0.16 17.12 -10.31
CA ALA A 179 0.91 16.30 -9.75
C ALA A 179 1.86 15.74 -10.83
N THR A 180 1.35 15.50 -12.04
CA THR A 180 2.15 14.99 -13.17
C THR A 180 3.11 16.03 -13.78
N MET A 181 2.75 17.32 -13.66
CA MET A 181 3.52 18.44 -14.22
C MET A 181 4.78 18.79 -13.40
N MET A 182 4.94 18.24 -12.20
CA MET A 182 6.10 18.44 -11.31
C MET A 182 7.28 17.49 -11.61
N SER A 183 7.34 16.90 -12.81
CA SER A 183 8.28 15.85 -13.20
C SER A 183 9.71 16.33 -13.53
N ALA A 184 10.07 17.57 -13.20
CA ALA A 184 11.44 18.09 -13.33
C ALA A 184 12.47 17.42 -12.38
N CYS A 185 12.09 16.36 -11.66
CA CYS A 185 12.94 15.71 -10.67
C CYS A 185 13.73 14.55 -11.29
N LEU A 186 15.06 14.65 -11.23
CA LEU A 186 16.11 13.72 -11.71
C LEU A 186 16.08 12.28 -11.13
N PHE A 187 15.01 11.84 -10.47
CA PHE A 187 14.96 10.53 -9.80
C PHE A 187 14.20 9.49 -10.64
N PRO A 188 14.86 8.41 -11.10
CA PRO A 188 14.24 7.40 -11.97
C PRO A 188 12.96 6.77 -11.40
N GLY A 189 12.93 6.53 -10.08
CA GLY A 189 11.78 5.92 -9.42
C GLY A 189 10.53 6.79 -9.38
N LEU A 190 10.69 8.12 -9.32
CA LEU A 190 9.56 9.05 -9.41
C LEU A 190 9.13 9.23 -10.86
N LEU A 191 10.09 9.33 -11.80
CA LEU A 191 9.82 9.42 -13.23
C LEU A 191 8.96 8.24 -13.71
N HIS A 192 9.33 7.01 -13.36
CA HIS A 192 8.54 5.84 -13.70
C HIS A 192 7.12 5.96 -13.14
N ALA A 193 6.95 6.33 -11.87
CA ALA A 193 5.62 6.46 -11.27
C ALA A 193 4.77 7.52 -11.98
N THR A 194 5.37 8.65 -12.38
CA THR A 194 4.70 9.70 -13.13
C THR A 194 4.31 9.26 -14.53
N VAL A 195 5.21 8.60 -15.27
CA VAL A 195 4.91 8.08 -16.61
C VAL A 195 3.79 7.05 -16.56
N THR A 196 3.81 6.15 -15.57
CA THR A 196 2.70 5.19 -15.36
C THR A 196 1.38 5.90 -15.06
N LEU A 197 1.41 6.98 -14.26
CA LEU A 197 0.21 7.78 -14.00
C LEU A 197 -0.31 8.45 -15.27
N ILE A 198 0.56 9.11 -16.04
CA ILE A 198 0.17 9.76 -17.30
C ILE A 198 -0.40 8.75 -18.28
N ALA A 199 0.23 7.57 -18.42
CA ALA A 199 -0.25 6.51 -19.31
C ALA A 199 -1.67 6.08 -18.96
N GLU A 200 -1.94 5.87 -17.66
CA GLU A 200 -3.27 5.48 -17.17
C GLU A 200 -4.30 6.59 -17.34
N MET A 201 -3.92 7.86 -17.09
CA MET A 201 -4.79 9.01 -17.33
C MET A 201 -5.18 9.12 -18.80
N CYS A 202 -4.22 8.94 -19.71
CA CYS A 202 -4.44 8.99 -21.15
C CYS A 202 -5.33 7.84 -21.65
N GLU A 203 -5.24 6.66 -21.03
CA GLU A 203 -6.10 5.52 -21.38
C GLU A 203 -7.55 5.74 -20.91
N LYS A 204 -7.76 6.35 -19.74
CA LYS A 204 -9.10 6.52 -19.14
C LYS A 204 -9.81 7.81 -19.54
N SER A 205 -9.09 8.87 -19.92
CA SER A 205 -9.68 10.17 -20.27
C SER A 205 -9.11 10.72 -21.57
N SER A 206 -9.99 10.92 -22.56
CA SER A 206 -9.66 11.59 -23.83
C SER A 206 -9.24 13.05 -23.63
N GLN A 207 -9.81 13.73 -22.64
CA GLN A 207 -9.45 15.11 -22.28
C GLN A 207 -8.05 15.21 -21.70
N ALA A 208 -7.65 14.26 -20.83
CA ALA A 208 -6.29 14.18 -20.32
C ALA A 208 -5.29 13.91 -21.45
N LEU A 209 -5.65 13.03 -22.40
CA LEU A 209 -4.83 12.74 -23.58
C LEU A 209 -4.62 13.99 -24.45
N GLU A 210 -5.65 14.79 -24.69
CA GLU A 210 -5.51 16.06 -25.41
C GLU A 210 -4.62 17.07 -24.66
N HIS A 211 -4.76 17.15 -23.34
CA HIS A 211 -3.93 18.01 -22.49
C HIS A 211 -2.45 17.63 -22.59
N PHE A 212 -2.11 16.35 -22.38
CA PHE A 212 -0.71 15.90 -22.48
C PHE A 212 -0.16 15.96 -23.90
N ARG A 213 -0.99 15.80 -24.93
CA ARG A 213 -0.59 16.00 -26.33
C ARG A 213 -0.22 17.46 -26.62
N LYS A 214 -0.92 18.43 -26.02
CA LYS A 214 -0.58 19.87 -26.12
C LYS A 214 0.71 20.19 -25.36
N VAL A 215 0.87 19.66 -24.15
CA VAL A 215 2.09 19.84 -23.33
C VAL A 215 3.32 19.27 -24.05
N GLY A 216 3.24 18.05 -24.60
CA GLY A 216 4.34 17.43 -25.33
C GLY A 216 4.81 18.25 -26.55
N LYS A 217 3.86 18.89 -27.25
CA LYS A 217 4.17 19.80 -28.37
C LYS A 217 4.82 21.12 -27.91
N GLN A 218 4.52 21.59 -26.69
CA GLN A 218 5.17 22.78 -26.10
C GLN A 218 6.58 22.47 -25.57
N THR A 219 6.83 21.26 -25.08
CA THR A 219 8.19 20.87 -24.62
C THR A 219 9.16 20.69 -25.79
N SER A 220 8.69 20.35 -26.99
CA SER A 220 9.51 20.35 -28.22
C SER A 220 9.90 21.76 -28.74
N LEU A 221 9.46 22.84 -28.09
CA LEU A 221 9.85 24.22 -28.41
C LEU A 221 11.03 24.74 -27.56
N PHE A 222 11.61 23.91 -26.67
CA PHE A 222 12.95 24.22 -26.16
C PHE A 222 13.95 24.03 -27.32
N PRO A 223 14.77 25.05 -27.65
CA PRO A 223 15.69 24.92 -28.76
C PRO A 223 16.61 23.75 -28.46
N ALA A 224 16.65 22.79 -29.37
CA ALA A 224 17.73 21.82 -29.40
C ALA A 224 19.02 22.64 -29.35
N SER A 225 19.72 22.61 -28.22
CA SER A 225 21.06 23.16 -28.12
C SER A 225 21.82 22.61 -29.31
N SER A 226 22.29 23.50 -30.18
CA SER A 226 23.04 23.21 -31.39
C SER A 226 24.31 22.45 -31.02
N GLY A 227 24.18 21.14 -30.86
CA GLY A 227 25.25 20.18 -30.78
C GLY A 227 25.36 19.55 -32.16
N THR A 228 26.28 20.07 -32.97
CA THR A 228 26.73 19.42 -34.19
C THR A 228 27.17 17.99 -33.85
N ASN A 229 26.40 16.99 -34.30
CA ASN A 229 26.84 15.60 -34.29
C ASN A 229 27.43 15.28 -35.69
N PRO A 230 28.71 14.87 -35.82
CA PRO A 230 29.40 14.73 -37.10
C PRO A 230 29.02 13.47 -37.91
N ARG A 231 27.87 12.85 -37.64
CA ARG A 231 27.43 11.65 -38.39
C ARG A 231 25.94 11.79 -38.71
N GLY A 232 25.66 12.27 -39.92
CA GLY A 232 24.32 12.48 -40.45
C GLY A 232 23.52 11.19 -40.57
N VAL A 233 22.69 10.90 -39.56
CA VAL A 233 21.61 9.92 -39.65
C VAL A 233 20.35 10.57 -39.09
N THR A 234 19.46 10.99 -39.98
CA THR A 234 18.10 11.43 -39.68
C THR A 234 17.27 10.23 -39.24
N ARG A 235 16.78 10.21 -37.99
CA ARG A 235 15.68 9.30 -37.59
C ARG A 235 14.36 10.01 -37.83
N THR A 236 13.63 9.55 -38.84
CA THR A 236 12.19 9.80 -39.02
C THR A 236 11.43 8.90 -38.05
N TRP A 237 10.54 9.47 -37.24
CA TRP A 237 9.56 8.73 -36.45
C TRP A 237 8.23 8.80 -37.22
N GLU A 238 7.85 7.69 -37.86
CA GLU A 238 6.45 7.36 -38.17
C GLU A 238 5.89 6.49 -37.05
#